data_AF-A0A6A3AB15-F1
#
_entry.id   AF-A0A6A3AB15-F1
#
_cell.length_a   1.000
_cell.length_b   1.000
_cell.length_c   1.000
_cell.angle_alpha   90.00
_cell.angle_beta   90.00
_cell.angle_gamma   90.00
#
_symmetry.space_group_name_H-M   'P 1'
#
loop_
_entity.id
_entity.type
_entity.pdbx_description
1 polymer ?
#
loop_
_entity_poly.entity_id
_entity_poly.type
_entity_poly.pdbx_seq_one_letter_code
_entity_poly.pdbx_strand_id
1 'polypeptide(L)'
;MESSDSVRVAVNIRPLITTEILNGCTDCITVVPGEPQEGAAAFFYYDDCVAALVDALFHGYNATVLAYGQTGSGKTFTMGTNYNGEESNDGIIPKIFKEEVFDLLDSKSTALGRPPIQIRETGSGAITLSGVTEAEVRTKEEMASNLARGSLSRATGSTNMNSQSSRSHAIFTISIEQNKIGNCLSGVNSEIGDDILSAKLHLVDLAGSERAKRTGANGTRLKEGININKGLLALGNVISALGDEKKRKEGGHVPYRDSKLTRLLQACEKYF
;
A
#
# COMPACT_ATOMS: atom_id res chain seq x y z
N MET A 1 30.07 6.59 -4.52
CA MET A 1 28.70 6.96 -4.92
C MET A 1 27.87 5.69 -4.80
N GLU A 2 27.28 5.45 -3.63
CA GLU A 2 26.18 4.48 -3.55
C GLU A 2 25.04 5.02 -4.41
N SER A 3 24.48 4.18 -5.29
CA SER A 3 23.35 4.59 -6.12
C SER A 3 22.16 4.92 -5.20
N SER A 4 21.65 6.15 -5.29
CA SER A 4 20.52 6.68 -4.50
C SER A 4 19.18 5.97 -4.74
N ASP A 5 19.15 4.95 -5.58
CA ASP A 5 17.93 4.38 -6.16
C ASP A 5 17.54 3.03 -5.55
N SER A 6 18.23 2.59 -4.49
CA SER A 6 17.92 1.32 -3.83
C SER A 6 16.70 1.43 -2.91
N VAL A 7 15.93 0.35 -2.83
CA VAL A 7 14.78 0.23 -1.94
C VAL A 7 15.22 0.35 -0.48
N ARG A 8 14.58 1.27 0.25
CA ARG A 8 14.82 1.46 1.68
C ARG A 8 13.87 0.62 2.51
N VAL A 9 14.39 -0.05 3.53
CA VAL A 9 13.62 -0.89 4.45
C VAL A 9 13.84 -0.38 5.87
N ALA A 10 12.74 0.00 6.52
CA ALA A 10 12.72 0.33 7.94
C ALA A 10 12.06 -0.80 8.73
N VAL A 11 12.67 -1.22 9.83
CA VAL A 11 12.17 -2.32 10.66
C VAL A 11 11.51 -1.77 11.92
N ASN A 12 10.21 -2.05 12.09
CA ASN A 12 9.47 -1.67 13.29
C ASN A 12 9.24 -2.86 14.22
N ILE A 13 9.74 -2.76 15.44
CA ILE A 13 9.50 -3.73 16.51
C ILE A 13 8.44 -3.15 17.45
N ARG A 14 7.25 -3.77 17.46
CA ARG A 14 6.19 -3.37 18.40
C ARG A 14 6.43 -3.99 19.79
N PRO A 15 5.98 -3.33 20.87
CA PRO A 15 5.96 -3.96 22.18
C PRO A 15 5.03 -5.18 22.22
N LEU A 16 5.28 -6.08 23.16
CA LEU A 16 4.36 -7.19 23.49
C LEU A 16 3.00 -6.63 23.93
N ILE A 17 1.91 -7.22 23.44
CA ILE A 17 0.57 -6.87 23.89
C ILE A 17 0.20 -7.64 25.16
N THR A 18 -0.74 -7.11 25.95
CA THR A 18 -1.18 -7.70 27.23
C THR A 18 -1.51 -9.20 27.10
N THR A 19 -2.21 -9.60 26.05
CA THR A 19 -2.56 -11.01 25.82
C THR A 19 -1.34 -11.91 25.61
N GLU A 20 -0.28 -11.41 24.98
CA GLU A 20 0.97 -12.16 24.78
C GLU A 20 1.71 -12.34 26.11
N ILE A 21 1.78 -11.27 26.90
CA ILE A 21 2.39 -11.29 28.24
C ILE A 21 1.63 -12.28 29.15
N LEU A 22 0.30 -12.25 29.14
CA LEU A 22 -0.54 -13.16 29.93
C LEU A 22 -0.39 -14.63 29.50
N ASN A 23 -0.06 -14.88 28.22
CA ASN A 23 0.23 -16.22 27.72
C ASN A 23 1.69 -16.65 27.97
N GLY A 24 2.47 -15.86 28.71
CA GLY A 24 3.86 -16.16 29.05
C GLY A 24 4.86 -15.93 27.92
N CYS A 25 4.50 -15.14 26.90
CA CYS A 25 5.45 -14.74 25.87
C CYS A 25 6.52 -13.79 26.45
N THR A 26 7.75 -13.94 25.97
CA THR A 26 8.89 -13.10 26.31
C THR A 26 9.49 -12.50 25.04
N ASP A 27 10.23 -11.40 25.17
CA ASP A 27 10.91 -10.80 24.04
C ASP A 27 11.91 -11.77 23.43
N CYS A 28 11.79 -11.99 22.12
CA CYS A 28 12.68 -12.85 21.34
C CYS A 28 13.54 -12.08 20.33
N ILE A 29 13.49 -10.75 20.40
CA ILE A 29 14.27 -9.83 19.58
C ILE A 29 15.06 -8.93 20.54
N THR A 30 16.33 -8.70 20.23
CA THR A 30 17.19 -7.76 20.97
C THR A 30 17.48 -6.57 20.07
N VAL A 31 17.30 -5.36 20.60
CA VAL A 31 17.65 -4.12 19.91
C VAL A 31 19.07 -3.75 20.31
N VAL A 32 19.92 -3.44 19.32
CA VAL A 32 21.26 -2.92 19.57
C VAL A 32 21.19 -1.40 19.72
N PRO A 33 21.57 -0.83 20.87
CA PRO A 33 21.54 0.62 21.07
C PRO A 33 22.39 1.35 20.01
N GLY A 34 21.82 2.38 19.39
CA GLY A 34 22.52 3.21 18.39
C GLY A 34 22.53 2.66 16.96
N GLU A 35 22.02 1.45 16.73
CA GLU A 35 21.75 0.93 15.39
C GLU A 35 20.34 1.34 14.94
N PRO A 36 20.06 1.45 13.62
CA PRO A 36 18.74 1.78 13.08
C PRO A 36 17.78 0.58 13.20
N GLN A 37 17.53 0.16 14.45
CA GLN A 37 16.72 -0.98 14.85
C GLN A 37 15.61 -0.56 15.82
N GLU A 38 15.54 0.71 16.20
CA GLU A 38 14.65 1.20 17.26
C GLU A 38 13.20 1.39 16.79
N GLY A 39 12.30 0.69 17.47
CA GLY A 39 10.88 0.99 17.52
C GLY A 39 10.61 2.09 18.53
N ALA A 40 10.39 3.33 18.07
CA ALA A 40 9.68 4.34 18.83
C ALA A 40 9.02 5.35 17.88
N ALA A 41 7.68 5.43 17.94
CA ALA A 41 6.81 6.41 17.30
C ALA A 41 6.80 6.48 15.75
N ALA A 42 5.58 6.58 15.18
CA ALA A 42 5.36 6.81 13.74
C ALA A 42 6.09 8.06 13.19
N PHE A 43 6.50 8.99 14.06
CA PHE A 43 7.21 10.21 13.71
C PHE A 43 8.61 9.97 13.14
N PHE A 44 9.40 9.07 13.72
CA PHE A 44 10.78 8.80 13.25
C PHE A 44 10.80 8.19 11.84
N TYR A 45 9.81 7.34 11.52
CA TYR A 45 9.67 6.78 10.18
C TYR A 45 9.39 7.84 9.13
N TYR A 46 8.66 8.91 9.49
CA TYR A 46 8.35 9.96 8.54
C TYR A 46 9.61 10.71 8.12
N ASP A 47 10.37 11.23 9.08
CA ASP A 47 11.54 12.08 8.80
C ASP A 47 12.66 11.31 8.09
N ASP A 48 12.95 10.07 8.52
CA ASP A 48 14.09 9.31 7.99
C ASP A 48 13.79 8.60 6.67
N CYS A 49 12.55 8.13 6.47
CA CYS A 49 12.21 7.27 5.33
C CYS A 49 11.23 7.92 4.34
N VAL A 50 10.25 8.68 4.82
CA VAL A 50 9.14 9.17 4.00
C VAL A 50 9.38 10.58 3.48
N ALA A 51 10.01 11.47 4.25
CA ALA A 51 10.21 12.88 3.88
C ALA A 51 10.96 13.03 2.55
N ALA A 52 12.03 12.26 2.34
CA ALA A 52 12.77 12.25 1.08
C ALA A 52 11.94 11.70 -0.10
N LEU A 53 11.01 10.77 0.15
CA LEU A 53 10.08 10.30 -0.89
C LEU A 53 9.05 11.38 -1.23
N VAL A 54 8.58 12.13 -0.24
CA VAL A 54 7.66 13.25 -0.44
C VAL A 54 8.33 14.36 -1.25
N ASP A 55 9.58 14.68 -0.97
CA ASP A 55 10.36 15.65 -1.76
C ASP A 55 10.53 15.19 -3.21
N ALA A 56 10.79 13.90 -3.44
CA ALA A 56 10.89 13.34 -4.79
C ALA A 56 9.59 13.46 -5.60
N LEU A 57 8.42 13.44 -4.96
CA LEU A 57 7.13 13.67 -5.66
C LEU A 57 7.08 15.03 -6.34
N PHE A 58 7.60 16.07 -5.69
CA PHE A 58 7.62 17.43 -6.24
C PHE A 58 8.60 17.62 -7.40
N HIS A 59 9.42 16.60 -7.66
CA HIS A 59 10.31 16.52 -8.81
C HIS A 59 9.74 15.61 -9.92
N GLY A 60 8.50 15.11 -9.77
CA GLY A 60 7.84 14.25 -10.75
C GLY A 60 8.13 12.76 -10.61
N TYR A 61 8.74 12.32 -9.50
CA TYR A 61 9.01 10.90 -9.27
C TYR A 61 7.86 10.22 -8.53
N ASN A 62 7.51 9.00 -8.93
CA ASN A 62 6.57 8.19 -8.17
C ASN A 62 7.24 7.66 -6.90
N ALA A 63 6.47 7.56 -5.81
CA ALA A 63 6.93 7.00 -4.55
C ALA A 63 5.93 5.97 -4.01
N THR A 64 6.43 4.99 -3.27
CA THR A 64 5.60 3.98 -2.62
C THR A 64 6.14 3.66 -1.24
N VAL A 65 5.23 3.60 -0.26
CA VAL A 65 5.49 3.16 1.11
C VAL A 65 4.66 1.91 1.36
N LEU A 66 5.32 0.80 1.71
CA LEU A 66 4.71 -0.49 1.98
C LEU A 66 4.84 -0.85 3.45
N ALA A 67 3.71 -1.06 4.13
CA ALA A 67 3.70 -1.69 5.45
C ALA A 67 3.52 -3.21 5.30
N TYR A 68 4.54 -3.98 5.67
CA TYR A 68 4.56 -5.44 5.59
C TYR A 68 4.81 -6.07 6.97
N GLY A 69 4.26 -7.27 7.21
CA GLY A 69 4.41 -8.00 8.46
C GLY A 69 3.27 -8.95 8.77
N GLN A 70 3.44 -9.78 9.80
CA GLN A 70 2.42 -10.74 10.25
C GLN A 70 1.14 -10.02 10.76
N THR A 71 -0.01 -10.69 10.75
CA THR A 71 -1.19 -10.22 11.49
C THR A 71 -0.86 -9.85 12.93
N GLY A 72 -1.34 -8.67 13.34
CA GLY A 72 -1.06 -8.12 14.67
C GLY A 72 0.30 -7.44 14.82
N SER A 73 1.14 -7.34 13.77
CA SER A 73 2.46 -6.69 13.85
C SER A 73 2.43 -5.16 13.89
N GLY A 74 1.25 -4.53 13.77
CA GLY A 74 1.10 -3.06 13.81
C GLY A 74 1.08 -2.34 12.46
N LYS A 75 1.01 -3.04 11.31
CA LYS A 75 0.97 -2.42 9.96
C LYS A 75 -0.04 -1.27 9.83
N THR A 76 -1.30 -1.55 10.17
CA THR A 76 -2.42 -0.59 10.07
C THR A 76 -2.28 0.57 11.05
N PHE A 77 -1.67 0.32 12.21
CA PHE A 77 -1.31 1.37 13.16
C PHE A 77 -0.23 2.29 12.59
N THR A 78 0.84 1.72 12.00
CA THR A 78 1.89 2.49 11.32
C THR A 78 1.33 3.33 10.17
N MET A 79 0.39 2.78 9.39
CA MET A 79 -0.23 3.48 8.26
C MET A 79 -1.38 4.43 8.66
N GLY A 80 -1.77 4.48 9.94
CA GLY A 80 -2.82 5.40 10.42
C GLY A 80 -4.25 5.08 9.94
N THR A 81 -4.55 3.84 9.56
CA THR A 81 -5.87 3.44 8.99
C THR A 81 -6.79 2.73 10.01
N ASN A 82 -6.51 2.87 11.31
CA ASN A 82 -7.31 2.26 12.37
C ASN A 82 -8.57 3.10 12.69
N TYR A 83 -9.75 2.48 12.64
CA TYR A 83 -11.00 3.05 13.16
C TYR A 83 -11.80 2.00 13.95
N ASN A 84 -12.27 2.36 15.14
CA ASN A 84 -13.10 1.52 16.01
C ASN A 84 -14.55 2.03 15.93
N GLY A 85 -15.44 1.35 15.19
CA GLY A 85 -16.85 1.73 15.11
C GLY A 85 -17.76 0.67 14.45
N GLU A 86 -19.05 0.77 14.81
CA GLU A 86 -20.10 -0.28 14.82
C GLU A 86 -20.55 -0.89 13.47
N GLU A 87 -21.29 -2.00 13.64
CA GLU A 87 -21.62 -3.06 12.69
C GLU A 87 -22.59 -2.67 11.56
N SER A 88 -22.35 -3.22 10.36
CA SER A 88 -23.39 -3.44 9.35
C SER A 88 -23.20 -4.83 8.73
N ASN A 89 -24.30 -5.56 8.51
CA ASN A 89 -24.29 -6.98 8.11
C ASN A 89 -24.08 -7.23 6.60
N ASP A 90 -23.66 -6.24 5.81
CA ASP A 90 -23.41 -6.38 4.37
C ASP A 90 -21.99 -5.92 3.98
N GLY A 91 -20.99 -6.62 4.53
CA GLY A 91 -19.59 -6.27 4.41
C GLY A 91 -18.95 -6.56 3.03
N ILE A 92 -17.86 -5.87 2.74
CA ILE A 92 -17.06 -6.05 1.50
C ILE A 92 -16.18 -7.32 1.56
N ILE A 93 -15.89 -7.86 2.75
CA ILE A 93 -14.96 -8.99 2.94
C ILE A 93 -15.41 -10.29 2.22
N PRO A 94 -16.70 -10.68 2.23
CA PRO A 94 -17.19 -11.76 1.39
C PRO A 94 -16.91 -11.61 -0.11
N LYS A 95 -16.76 -10.37 -0.58
CA LYS A 95 -16.49 -10.02 -1.99
C LYS A 95 -14.97 -9.93 -2.26
N ILE A 96 -14.16 -9.56 -1.26
CA ILE A 96 -12.67 -9.56 -1.31
C ILE A 96 -12.07 -10.95 -1.59
N PHE A 97 -12.82 -12.03 -1.35
CA PHE A 97 -12.39 -13.41 -1.59
C PHE A 97 -12.02 -13.75 -3.03
N LYS A 98 -12.24 -12.86 -4.02
CA LYS A 98 -12.00 -13.13 -5.44
C LYS A 98 -10.83 -12.37 -6.07
N GLU A 99 -9.88 -11.87 -5.26
CA GLU A 99 -8.86 -10.90 -5.73
C GLU A 99 -9.53 -9.73 -6.47
N GLU A 100 -10.72 -9.29 -6.07
CA GLU A 100 -11.39 -8.15 -6.70
C GLU A 100 -10.84 -6.83 -6.15
N VAL A 101 -10.74 -5.83 -7.02
CA VAL A 101 -10.38 -4.47 -6.62
C VAL A 101 -11.68 -3.76 -6.26
N PHE A 102 -11.70 -3.14 -5.08
CA PHE A 102 -12.84 -2.38 -4.57
C PHE A 102 -12.45 -0.93 -4.38
N ASP A 103 -13.39 -0.03 -4.61
CA ASP A 103 -13.22 1.39 -4.37
C ASP A 103 -13.71 1.72 -2.96
N LEU A 104 -12.77 1.99 -2.05
CA LEU A 104 -13.08 2.34 -0.65
C LEU A 104 -13.59 3.77 -0.49
N LEU A 105 -13.41 4.63 -1.50
CA LEU A 105 -13.92 6.01 -1.54
C LEU A 105 -15.34 6.08 -2.10
N ASP A 106 -15.91 5.01 -2.64
CA ASP A 106 -17.31 4.98 -3.04
C ASP A 106 -18.12 4.01 -2.18
N SER A 107 -18.98 4.56 -1.33
CA SER A 107 -19.90 3.77 -0.50
C SER A 107 -20.91 2.97 -1.33
N LYS A 108 -21.09 3.30 -2.63
CA LYS A 108 -21.93 2.58 -3.59
C LYS A 108 -21.12 1.59 -4.44
N SER A 109 -19.82 1.43 -4.20
CA SER A 109 -18.96 0.44 -4.89
C SER A 109 -19.53 -0.98 -4.88
N THR A 110 -20.37 -1.30 -3.89
CA THR A 110 -20.96 -2.63 -3.69
C THR A 110 -22.36 -2.79 -4.29
N ALA A 111 -22.93 -1.73 -4.88
CA ALA A 111 -24.26 -1.76 -5.48
C ALA A 111 -24.30 -2.68 -6.70
N LEU A 112 -25.31 -3.55 -6.76
CA LEU A 112 -25.60 -4.41 -7.91
C LEU A 112 -25.72 -3.56 -9.18
N GLY A 113 -24.87 -3.82 -10.18
CA GLY A 113 -24.95 -3.20 -11.50
C GLY A 113 -23.78 -2.30 -11.92
N ARG A 114 -22.81 -2.03 -11.03
CA ARG A 114 -21.59 -1.31 -11.45
C ARG A 114 -20.58 -2.28 -12.11
N PRO A 115 -19.95 -1.90 -13.23
CA PRO A 115 -18.88 -2.71 -13.82
C PRO A 115 -17.70 -2.85 -12.85
N PRO A 116 -17.00 -3.99 -12.85
CA PRO A 116 -15.83 -4.21 -12.01
C PRO A 116 -14.70 -3.24 -12.39
N ILE A 117 -13.91 -2.84 -11.39
CA ILE A 117 -12.73 -1.98 -11.60
C ILE A 117 -11.72 -2.73 -12.49
N GLN A 118 -11.26 -2.06 -13.55
CA GLN A 118 -10.35 -2.64 -14.53
C GLN A 118 -8.95 -2.03 -14.39
N ILE A 119 -7.94 -2.90 -14.33
CA ILE A 119 -6.53 -2.53 -14.37
C ILE A 119 -6.08 -2.52 -15.83
N ARG A 120 -5.73 -1.33 -16.33
CA ARG A 120 -5.26 -1.09 -17.70
C ARG A 120 -3.79 -0.70 -17.68
N GLU A 121 -3.10 -1.04 -18.77
CA GLU A 121 -1.71 -0.66 -19.03
C GLU A 121 -1.73 0.25 -20.27
N THR A 122 -1.18 1.47 -20.14
CA THR A 122 -1.09 2.42 -21.25
C THR A 122 -0.01 1.98 -22.24
N GLY A 123 0.04 2.60 -23.43
CA GLY A 123 1.12 2.36 -24.39
C GLY A 123 2.52 2.71 -23.86
N SER A 124 2.60 3.59 -22.86
CA SER A 124 3.85 3.91 -22.13
C SER A 124 4.20 2.89 -21.02
N GLY A 125 3.37 1.87 -20.80
CA GLY A 125 3.56 0.88 -19.75
C GLY A 125 3.23 1.40 -18.34
N ALA A 126 2.42 2.47 -18.24
CA ALA A 126 1.89 2.99 -16.98
C ALA A 126 0.56 2.30 -16.64
N ILE A 127 0.34 2.06 -15.34
CA ILE A 127 -0.88 1.39 -14.86
C ILE A 127 -1.97 2.43 -14.57
N THR A 128 -3.15 2.23 -15.12
CA THR A 128 -4.34 3.07 -14.91
C THR A 128 -5.52 2.24 -14.45
N LEU A 129 -6.37 2.82 -13.60
CA LEU A 129 -7.56 2.18 -13.08
C LEU A 129 -8.81 2.83 -13.67
N SER A 130 -9.66 2.02 -14.29
CA SER A 130 -10.95 2.47 -14.80
C SER A 130 -12.04 2.08 -13.80
N GLY A 131 -12.86 3.05 -13.42
CA GLY A 131 -14.01 2.86 -12.53
C GLY A 131 -13.74 3.13 -11.05
N VAL A 132 -12.58 3.70 -10.71
CA VAL A 132 -12.27 4.20 -9.35
C VAL A 132 -12.72 5.65 -9.19
N THR A 133 -13.11 6.02 -7.98
CA THR A 133 -13.39 7.39 -7.57
C THR A 133 -12.09 8.11 -7.24
N GLU A 134 -11.88 9.26 -7.87
CA GLU A 134 -10.81 10.19 -7.52
C GLU A 134 -11.45 11.44 -6.90
N ALA A 135 -11.00 11.81 -5.70
CA ALA A 135 -11.48 12.98 -5.00
C ALA A 135 -10.41 14.07 -5.03
N GLU A 136 -10.72 15.21 -5.65
CA GLU A 136 -9.88 16.39 -5.56
C GLU A 136 -9.86 16.91 -4.11
N VAL A 137 -8.67 17.22 -3.61
CA VAL A 137 -8.46 17.71 -2.24
C VAL A 137 -7.62 18.99 -2.29
N ARG A 138 -8.02 20.00 -1.53
CA ARG A 138 -7.36 21.30 -1.43
C ARG A 138 -6.81 21.59 -0.04
N THR A 139 -7.26 20.84 0.96
CA THR A 139 -6.86 21.01 2.36
C THR A 139 -6.42 19.69 2.99
N LYS A 140 -5.62 19.77 4.05
CA LYS A 140 -5.18 18.58 4.80
C LYS A 140 -6.37 17.88 5.47
N GLU A 141 -7.39 18.64 5.87
CA GLU A 141 -8.62 18.13 6.49
C GLU A 141 -9.44 17.31 5.48
N GLU A 142 -9.54 17.75 4.23
CA GLU A 142 -10.19 16.99 3.16
C GLU A 142 -9.45 15.68 2.86
N MET A 143 -8.11 15.72 2.82
CA MET A 143 -7.29 14.52 2.67
C MET A 143 -7.52 13.55 3.83
N ALA A 144 -7.46 14.03 5.08
CA ALA A 144 -7.70 13.22 6.27
C ALA A 144 -9.12 12.63 6.30
N SER A 145 -10.13 13.39 5.85
CA SER A 145 -11.51 12.92 5.73
C SER A 145 -11.64 11.78 4.72
N ASN A 146 -10.99 11.87 3.56
CA ASN A 146 -10.97 10.78 2.58
C ASN A 146 -10.26 9.53 3.11
N LEU A 147 -9.15 9.70 3.82
CA LEU A 147 -8.45 8.58 4.48
C LEU A 147 -9.33 7.91 5.56
N ALA A 148 -9.99 8.70 6.39
CA ALA A 148 -10.91 8.21 7.44
C ALA A 148 -12.11 7.47 6.81
N ARG A 149 -12.68 8.02 5.74
CA ARG A 149 -13.77 7.40 4.99
C ARG A 149 -13.35 6.07 4.38
N GLY A 150 -12.20 6.01 3.71
CA GLY A 150 -11.67 4.76 3.16
C GLY A 150 -11.38 3.71 4.25
N SER A 151 -10.87 4.17 5.41
CA SER A 151 -10.61 3.32 6.58
C SER A 151 -11.92 2.76 7.16
N LEU A 152 -12.98 3.57 7.24
CA LEU A 152 -14.30 3.14 7.69
C LEU A 152 -14.95 2.14 6.71
N SER A 153 -14.85 2.38 5.40
CA SER A 153 -15.32 1.44 4.38
C SER A 153 -14.60 0.10 4.46
N ARG A 154 -13.29 0.12 4.75
CA ARG A 154 -12.50 -1.10 4.98
C ARG A 154 -12.93 -1.81 6.27
N ALA A 155 -13.19 -1.05 7.33
CA ALA A 155 -13.58 -1.52 8.66
C ALA A 155 -14.98 -2.16 8.71
N THR A 156 -15.99 -1.52 8.10
CA THR A 156 -17.39 -1.99 8.05
C THR A 156 -17.57 -3.29 7.27
N GLY A 157 -16.54 -3.76 6.56
CA GLY A 157 -16.53 -5.05 5.90
C GLY A 157 -16.38 -6.26 6.84
N SER A 158 -16.02 -6.07 8.12
CA SER A 158 -15.68 -7.15 9.04
C SER A 158 -16.77 -7.48 10.06
N THR A 159 -17.13 -8.77 10.16
CA THR A 159 -17.98 -9.29 11.25
C THR A 159 -17.13 -9.66 12.48
N ASN A 160 -17.81 -9.84 13.63
CA ASN A 160 -17.34 -10.00 15.03
C ASN A 160 -16.19 -10.97 15.37
N MET A 161 -15.40 -11.49 14.41
CA MET A 161 -14.36 -12.50 14.68
C MET A 161 -13.02 -12.26 13.95
N ASN A 162 -12.76 -11.05 13.41
CA ASN A 162 -11.53 -10.76 12.66
C ASN A 162 -10.74 -9.58 13.21
N SER A 163 -9.41 -9.73 13.25
CA SER A 163 -8.47 -8.61 13.25
C SER A 163 -8.59 -7.86 11.92
N GLN A 164 -9.49 -6.88 11.93
CA GLN A 164 -10.10 -6.06 10.87
C GLN A 164 -9.25 -5.64 9.66
N SER A 165 -7.92 -5.56 9.78
CA SER A 165 -7.02 -5.14 8.69
C SER A 165 -6.14 -6.25 8.11
N SER A 166 -6.15 -7.45 8.70
CA SER A 166 -5.24 -8.55 8.33
C SER A 166 -5.56 -9.20 6.99
N ARG A 167 -6.73 -8.95 6.40
CA ARG A 167 -7.30 -9.82 5.36
C ARG A 167 -7.54 -9.17 4.00
N SER A 168 -7.11 -7.93 3.84
CA SER A 168 -7.14 -7.22 2.57
C SER A 168 -5.95 -6.28 2.47
N HIS A 169 -5.36 -6.20 1.27
CA HIS A 169 -4.41 -5.15 0.93
C HIS A 169 -5.18 -3.85 0.67
N ALA A 170 -4.75 -2.75 1.25
CA ALA A 170 -5.28 -1.42 0.97
C ALA A 170 -4.20 -0.57 0.33
N ILE A 171 -4.55 0.14 -0.75
CA ILE A 171 -3.68 1.07 -1.45
C ILE A 171 -4.38 2.41 -1.46
N PHE A 172 -3.83 3.39 -0.75
CA PHE A 172 -4.26 4.78 -0.82
C PHE A 172 -3.31 5.52 -1.77
N THR A 173 -3.84 6.08 -2.85
CA THR A 173 -3.05 6.74 -3.89
C THR A 173 -3.31 8.24 -3.85
N ILE A 174 -2.23 9.01 -3.76
CA ILE A 174 -2.24 10.46 -3.91
C ILE A 174 -1.61 10.78 -5.26
N SER A 175 -2.40 11.32 -6.17
CA SER A 175 -1.91 11.84 -7.46
C SER A 175 -1.65 13.33 -7.31
N ILE A 176 -0.47 13.78 -7.73
CA ILE A 176 -0.05 15.19 -7.73
C ILE A 176 0.24 15.59 -9.17
N GLU A 177 -0.34 16.70 -9.60
CA GLU A 177 -0.04 17.34 -10.87
C GLU A 177 0.44 18.77 -10.59
N GLN A 178 1.58 19.14 -11.15
CA GLN A 178 2.19 20.45 -11.01
C GLN A 178 2.36 21.08 -12.38
N ASN A 179 1.73 22.24 -12.55
CA ASN A 179 2.00 23.09 -13.70
C ASN A 179 3.23 23.94 -13.38
N LYS A 180 4.28 23.78 -14.19
CA LYS A 180 5.44 24.66 -14.10
C LYS A 180 4.98 26.05 -14.53
N ILE A 181 4.99 27.02 -13.61
CA ILE A 181 4.70 28.42 -13.96
C ILE A 181 5.86 28.89 -14.84
N GLY A 182 5.69 28.74 -16.15
CA GLY A 182 6.64 29.20 -17.15
C GLY A 182 6.91 30.68 -16.96
N ASN A 183 8.19 31.02 -17.02
CA ASN A 183 8.80 32.32 -16.81
C ASN A 183 8.09 33.44 -17.62
N CYS A 184 7.01 34.01 -17.09
CA CYS A 184 6.20 35.05 -17.75
C CYS A 184 6.89 36.42 -17.88
N LEU A 185 8.22 36.46 -17.72
CA LEU A 185 9.08 37.65 -17.89
C LEU A 185 9.95 37.62 -19.16
N SER A 186 9.88 36.57 -19.98
CA SER A 186 10.68 36.50 -21.22
C SER A 186 9.76 36.48 -22.43
N GLY A 187 9.46 37.66 -22.99
CA GLY A 187 8.62 37.88 -24.17
C GLY A 187 9.22 37.36 -25.48
N VAL A 188 9.58 36.09 -25.54
CA VAL A 188 9.96 35.41 -26.78
C VAL A 188 9.00 34.25 -26.97
N ASN A 189 8.25 34.30 -28.07
CA ASN A 189 7.37 33.23 -28.52
C ASN A 189 8.17 31.93 -28.65
N SER A 190 8.10 31.08 -27.64
CA SER A 190 8.56 29.71 -27.71
C SER A 190 7.35 28.81 -27.52
N GLU A 191 6.97 28.10 -28.58
CA GLU A 191 5.96 27.04 -28.64
C GLU A 191 6.38 25.84 -27.77
N ILE A 192 6.50 26.04 -26.47
CA ILE A 192 6.97 25.02 -25.52
C ILE A 192 5.76 24.66 -24.68
N GLY A 193 5.29 23.42 -24.85
CA GLY A 193 4.14 22.88 -24.14
C GLY A 193 4.27 23.09 -22.63
N ASP A 194 3.15 23.32 -21.97
CA ASP A 194 3.07 23.27 -20.51
C ASP A 194 3.65 21.92 -20.05
N ASP A 195 4.87 21.94 -19.52
CA ASP A 195 5.49 20.79 -18.88
C ASP A 195 4.73 20.53 -17.57
N ILE A 196 3.65 19.76 -17.66
CA ILE A 196 2.91 19.26 -16.49
C ILE A 196 3.73 18.12 -15.88
N LEU A 197 4.22 18.34 -14.66
CA LEU A 197 4.82 17.27 -13.88
C LEU A 197 3.71 16.49 -13.18
N SER A 198 3.71 15.17 -13.31
CA SER A 198 2.76 14.30 -12.64
C SER A 198 3.50 13.23 -11.83
N ALA A 199 3.07 13.02 -10.59
CA ALA A 199 3.66 12.05 -9.68
C ALA A 199 2.56 11.35 -8.86
N LYS A 200 2.82 10.11 -8.46
CA LYS A 200 1.93 9.34 -7.59
C LYS A 200 2.66 8.86 -6.34
N LEU A 201 2.04 9.08 -5.19
CA LEU A 201 2.42 8.46 -3.92
C LEU A 201 1.44 7.35 -3.60
N HIS A 202 1.94 6.13 -3.42
CA HIS A 202 1.15 5.00 -2.94
C HIS A 202 1.48 4.69 -1.48
N LEU A 203 0.46 4.72 -0.64
CA LEU A 203 0.51 4.29 0.75
C LEU A 203 -0.18 2.94 0.85
N VAL A 204 0.60 1.88 1.06
CA VAL A 204 0.13 0.50 0.93
C VAL A 204 0.15 -0.20 2.30
N ASP A 205 -1.03 -0.52 2.82
CA ASP A 205 -1.20 -1.38 4.01
C ASP A 205 -1.47 -2.81 3.55
N LEU A 206 -0.45 -3.67 3.61
CA LEU A 206 -0.59 -5.06 3.19
C LEU A 206 -1.34 -5.89 4.24
N ALA A 207 -2.04 -6.92 3.77
CA ALA A 207 -2.60 -7.96 4.61
C ALA A 207 -1.50 -8.72 5.39
N GLY A 208 -1.90 -9.47 6.42
CA GLY A 208 -0.97 -10.28 7.20
C GLY A 208 -0.45 -11.49 6.44
N SER A 209 0.83 -11.84 6.67
CA SER A 209 1.49 -13.01 6.07
C SER A 209 1.31 -14.31 6.87
N GLU A 210 0.21 -14.47 7.60
CA GLU A 210 0.00 -15.65 8.46
C GLU A 210 -0.06 -16.97 7.69
N ARG A 211 0.62 -17.97 8.24
CA ARG A 211 0.60 -19.35 7.71
C ARG A 211 -0.69 -20.04 8.13
N ALA A 212 -1.40 -20.62 7.16
CA ALA A 212 -2.64 -21.37 7.37
C ALA A 212 -2.55 -22.46 8.46
N LYS A 213 -1.39 -23.13 8.61
CA LYS A 213 -1.19 -24.15 9.66
C LYS A 213 -1.26 -23.59 11.09
N ARG A 214 -0.94 -22.30 11.30
CA ARG A 214 -0.95 -21.66 12.63
C ARG A 214 -2.30 -21.08 13.00
N THR A 215 -3.19 -20.84 12.03
CA THR A 215 -4.48 -20.19 12.25
C THR A 215 -5.58 -21.18 12.64
N GLY A 216 -5.38 -22.48 12.41
CA GLY A 216 -6.42 -23.50 12.60
C GLY A 216 -7.67 -23.26 11.72
N ALA A 217 -7.54 -22.42 10.68
CA ALA A 217 -8.66 -22.00 9.85
C ALA A 217 -9.15 -23.15 8.96
N ASN A 218 -10.47 -23.36 8.93
CA ASN A 218 -11.14 -24.40 8.15
C ASN A 218 -12.15 -23.79 7.15
N GLY A 219 -12.47 -24.55 6.10
CA GLY A 219 -13.51 -24.19 5.14
C GLY A 219 -13.24 -22.88 4.39
N THR A 220 -14.18 -21.94 4.48
CA THR A 220 -14.11 -20.64 3.78
C THR A 220 -12.96 -19.75 4.27
N ARG A 221 -12.65 -19.78 5.58
CA ARG A 221 -11.54 -19.01 6.17
C ARG A 221 -10.16 -19.48 5.70
N LEU A 222 -10.02 -20.78 5.41
CA LEU A 222 -8.79 -21.32 4.85
C LEU A 222 -8.57 -20.82 3.42
N LYS A 223 -9.63 -20.87 2.60
CA LYS A 223 -9.60 -20.37 1.21
C LYS A 223 -9.28 -18.87 1.16
N GLU A 224 -9.85 -18.10 2.07
CA GLU A 224 -9.54 -16.68 2.27
C GLU A 224 -8.06 -16.45 2.59
N GLY A 225 -7.52 -17.14 3.60
CA GLY A 225 -6.10 -17.03 3.96
C GLY A 225 -5.15 -17.44 2.84
N ILE A 226 -5.54 -18.39 1.99
CA ILE A 226 -4.77 -18.79 0.81
C ILE A 226 -4.73 -17.66 -0.21
N ASN A 227 -5.86 -17.01 -0.50
CA ASN A 227 -5.91 -15.92 -1.48
C ASN A 227 -5.12 -14.68 -1.04
N ILE A 228 -5.15 -14.35 0.26
CA ILE A 228 -4.31 -13.27 0.82
C ILE A 228 -2.83 -13.60 0.63
N ASN A 229 -2.43 -14.81 1.00
CA ASN A 229 -1.04 -15.25 0.88
C ASN A 229 -0.58 -15.36 -0.58
N LYS A 230 -1.49 -15.59 -1.54
CA LYS A 230 -1.18 -15.60 -2.96
C LYS A 230 -0.68 -14.24 -3.45
N GLY A 231 -1.34 -13.15 -3.06
CA GLY A 231 -0.90 -11.78 -3.38
C GLY A 231 0.47 -11.47 -2.78
N LEU A 232 0.67 -11.81 -1.50
CA LEU A 232 1.97 -11.63 -0.82
C LEU A 232 3.09 -12.48 -1.41
N LEU A 233 2.79 -13.71 -1.85
CA LEU A 233 3.75 -14.59 -2.51
C LEU A 233 4.17 -14.03 -3.87
N ALA A 234 3.21 -13.56 -4.67
CA ALA A 234 3.50 -12.91 -5.94
C ALA A 234 4.37 -11.67 -5.75
N LEU A 235 4.06 -10.84 -4.74
CA LEU A 235 4.89 -9.69 -4.36
C LEU A 235 6.31 -10.11 -3.98
N GLY A 236 6.46 -11.16 -3.17
CA GLY A 236 7.77 -11.70 -2.82
C GLY A 236 8.57 -12.19 -4.04
N ASN A 237 7.91 -12.84 -5.01
CA ASN A 237 8.54 -13.29 -6.25
C ASN A 237 9.00 -12.11 -7.11
N VAL A 238 8.21 -11.04 -7.19
CA VAL A 238 8.56 -9.81 -7.91
C VAL A 238 9.78 -9.13 -7.27
N ILE A 239 9.75 -8.91 -5.96
CA ILE A 239 10.89 -8.32 -5.22
C ILE A 239 12.15 -9.18 -5.38
N SER A 240 12.01 -10.50 -5.29
CA SER A 240 13.14 -11.44 -5.48
C SER A 240 13.71 -11.37 -6.90
N ALA A 241 12.86 -11.25 -7.92
CA ALA A 241 13.29 -11.11 -9.31
C ALA A 241 13.99 -9.76 -9.57
N LEU A 242 13.56 -8.70 -8.88
CA LEU A 242 14.15 -7.36 -9.01
C LEU A 242 15.50 -7.25 -8.29
N GLY A 243 15.64 -7.88 -7.12
CA GLY A 243 16.89 -7.91 -6.36
C GLY A 243 17.99 -8.82 -6.94
N ASP A 244 17.65 -9.69 -7.90
CA ASP A 244 18.64 -10.55 -8.58
C ASP A 244 19.28 -9.80 -9.76
N GLU A 245 20.39 -9.11 -9.48
CA GLU A 245 21.14 -8.34 -10.50
C GLU A 245 21.51 -9.16 -11.74
N LYS A 246 21.81 -10.46 -11.56
CA LYS A 246 22.23 -11.32 -12.66
C LYS A 246 21.06 -11.56 -13.60
N LYS A 247 19.89 -11.89 -13.05
CA LYS A 247 18.66 -12.01 -13.86
C LYS A 247 18.26 -10.70 -14.51
N ARG A 248 18.43 -9.55 -13.82
CA ARG A 248 18.17 -8.23 -14.44
C ARG A 248 19.07 -7.96 -15.65
N LYS A 249 20.37 -8.22 -15.53
CA LYS A 249 21.34 -8.04 -16.62
C LYS A 249 21.07 -8.99 -17.81
N GLU A 250 20.52 -10.16 -17.55
CA GLU A 250 20.13 -11.16 -18.55
C GLU A 250 18.72 -10.94 -19.14
N GLY A 251 18.02 -9.86 -18.77
CA GLY A 251 16.67 -9.56 -19.27
C GLY A 251 15.58 -10.47 -18.71
N GLY A 252 15.77 -10.99 -17.50
CA GLY A 252 14.83 -11.88 -16.82
C GLY A 252 13.43 -11.29 -16.68
N HIS A 253 12.42 -12.13 -16.90
CA HIS A 253 11.01 -11.73 -16.76
C HIS A 253 10.65 -11.48 -15.29
N VAL A 254 10.11 -10.30 -14.99
CA VAL A 254 9.53 -9.98 -13.68
C VAL A 254 8.02 -10.26 -13.70
N PRO A 255 7.49 -11.12 -12.81
CA PRO A 255 6.13 -11.65 -12.90
C PRO A 255 5.07 -10.71 -12.30
N TYR A 256 5.04 -9.44 -12.73
CA TYR A 256 4.06 -8.46 -12.23
C TYR A 256 2.61 -8.88 -12.44
N ARG A 257 2.35 -9.76 -13.41
CA ARG A 257 1.00 -10.20 -13.81
C ARG A 257 0.42 -11.33 -12.95
N ASP A 258 1.19 -11.90 -12.04
CA ASP A 258 0.79 -13.06 -11.23
C ASP A 258 -0.31 -12.74 -10.19
N SER A 259 -0.46 -11.46 -9.82
CA SER A 259 -1.53 -10.99 -8.95
C SER A 259 -2.00 -9.58 -9.33
N LYS A 260 -3.22 -9.21 -8.95
CA LYS A 260 -3.68 -7.82 -9.10
C LYS A 260 -2.86 -6.85 -8.24
N LEU A 261 -2.38 -7.28 -7.08
CA LEU A 261 -1.52 -6.48 -6.20
C LEU A 261 -0.24 -6.06 -6.93
N THR A 262 0.52 -7.02 -7.46
CA THR A 262 1.76 -6.76 -8.20
C THR A 262 1.52 -5.96 -9.49
N ARG A 263 0.37 -6.13 -10.15
CA ARG A 263 -0.01 -5.26 -11.28
C ARG A 263 -0.28 -3.82 -10.87
N LEU A 264 -0.89 -3.60 -9.70
CA LEU A 264 -1.14 -2.24 -9.19
C LEU A 264 0.15 -1.54 -8.77
N LEU A 265 1.11 -2.31 -8.22
CA LEU A 265 2.40 -1.79 -7.75
C LEU A 265 3.48 -1.73 -8.84
N GLN A 266 3.23 -2.31 -10.03
CA GLN A 266 4.18 -2.37 -11.15
C GLN A 266 4.75 -0.99 -11.56
N ALA A 267 3.99 0.10 -11.42
CA ALA A 267 4.46 1.45 -11.73
C ALA A 267 5.61 1.93 -10.81
N CYS A 268 5.71 1.34 -9.62
CA CYS A 268 6.68 1.70 -8.58
C CYS A 268 7.79 0.66 -8.45
N GLU A 269 7.50 -0.58 -8.84
CA GLU A 269 8.44 -1.70 -8.76
C GLU A 269 9.45 -1.76 -9.91
N LYS A 270 9.33 -0.89 -10.93
CA LYS A 270 10.33 -0.76 -12.01
C LYS A 270 11.66 -0.15 -11.56
N TYR A 271 11.70 0.41 -10.35
CA TYR A 271 12.86 1.09 -9.78
C TYR A 271 13.46 0.36 -8.55
N PHE A 272 13.10 -0.91 -8.33
CA PHE A 272 13.77 -1.79 -7.35
C PHE A 272 15.08 -2.35 -7.91
#